data_AF-K1UNX2-F1
#
_entry.id   AF-K1UNX2-F1
#
_cell.length_a   1.000
_cell.length_b   1.000
_cell.length_c   1.000
_cell.angle_alpha   90.00
_cell.angle_beta   90.00
_cell.angle_gamma   90.00
#
_symmetry.space_group_name_H-M   'P 1'
#
loop_
_entity.id
_entity.type
_entity.pdbx_description
1 polymer ?
#
loop_
_entity_poly.entity_id
_entity_poly.type
_entity_poly.pdbx_seq_one_letter_code
_entity_poly.pdbx_strand_id
1 'polypeptide(L)' 'MRPANTFVTEMSKFSSEVDIVFGGKRINGKSIMNIMAGCIKCGSEITVECSGADENEMLKKAEELITSGFGEE' A
#
# COMPACT_ATOMS: atom_id res chain seq x y z
N MET A 1 5.63 -0.70 12.43
CA MET A 1 5.29 -1.98 11.76
C MET A 1 3.79 -2.15 11.53
N ARG A 2 2.93 -1.64 12.42
CA ARG A 2 1.48 -1.83 12.36
C ARG A 2 0.83 -1.32 11.05
N PRO A 3 1.12 -0.12 10.54
CA PRO A 3 0.58 0.37 9.25
C PRO A 3 0.86 -0.54 8.06
N ALA A 4 2.13 -0.94 7.91
CA ALA A 4 2.56 -1.78 6.81
C ALA A 4 1.87 -3.16 6.84
N ASN A 5 1.71 -3.75 8.03
CA ASN A 5 1.03 -5.03 8.16
C ASN A 5 -0.48 -4.91 7.87
N THR A 6 -1.14 -3.85 8.36
CA THR A 6 -2.55 -3.57 8.04
C THR A 6 -2.74 -3.39 6.54
N PHE A 7 -1.89 -2.59 5.89
CA PHE A 7 -1.96 -2.37 4.44
C PHE A 7 -1.82 -3.69 3.68
N VAL A 8 -0.76 -4.47 3.96
CA VAL A 8 -0.52 -5.76 3.29
C VAL A 8 -1.68 -6.72 3.49
N THR A 9 -2.23 -6.80 4.71
CA THR A 9 -3.34 -7.70 5.03
C THR A 9 -4.59 -7.34 4.23
N GLU A 10 -4.92 -6.06 4.12
CA GLU A 10 -6.08 -5.62 3.35
C GLU A 10 -5.86 -5.78 1.84
N MET A 11 -4.69 -5.41 1.32
CA MET A 11 -4.36 -5.57 -0.09
C MET A 11 -4.32 -7.04 -0.52
N SER A 12 -3.90 -7.95 0.35
CA SER A 12 -3.85 -9.38 0.07
C SER A 12 -5.23 -10.04 -0.12
N LYS A 13 -6.32 -9.35 0.24
CA LYS A 13 -7.69 -9.85 0.00
C LYS A 13 -8.13 -9.71 -1.46
N PHE A 14 -7.48 -8.82 -2.21
CA PHE A 14 -7.78 -8.54 -3.61
C PHE A 14 -6.96 -9.44 -4.53
N SER A 15 -7.47 -9.72 -5.72
CA SER A 15 -6.78 -10.49 -6.76
C SER A 15 -5.75 -9.64 -7.52
N SER A 16 -6.01 -8.34 -7.68
CA SER A 16 -5.15 -7.39 -8.41
C SER A 16 -3.79 -7.18 -7.75
N GLU A 17 -2.82 -6.71 -8.51
CA GLU A 17 -1.50 -6.35 -8.00
C GLU A 17 -1.47 -4.88 -7.56
N VAL A 18 -0.78 -4.60 -6.45
CA VAL A 18 -0.56 -3.24 -5.94
C VAL A 18 0.93 -2.97 -5.82
N ASP A 19 1.35 -1.85 -6.39
CA ASP A 19 2.70 -1.32 -6.32
C ASP A 19 2.69 0.07 -5.70
N ILE A 20 3.65 0.32 -4.82
CA ILE A 20 3.93 1.64 -4.25
C ILE A 20 5.18 2.17 -4.91
N VAL A 21 5.08 3.29 -5.62
CA VAL A 21 6.20 4.00 -6.20
C VAL A 21 6.66 5.09 -5.24
N PHE A 22 7.92 5.01 -4.82
CA PHE A 22 8.54 5.98 -3.93
C PHE A 22 10.00 6.21 -4.33
N GLY A 23 10.38 7.47 -4.58
CA GLY A 23 11.76 7.82 -4.94
C GLY A 23 12.29 7.07 -6.17
N GLY A 24 11.43 6.82 -7.16
CA GLY A 24 11.77 6.06 -8.37
C GLY A 24 11.87 4.54 -8.19
N LYS A 25 11.58 4.02 -6.98
CA LYS A 25 11.53 2.57 -6.71
C LYS A 25 10.08 2.11 -6.70
N ARG A 26 9.84 0.97 -7.33
CA ARG A 26 8.55 0.27 -7.26
C ARG A 26 8.62 -0.82 -6.20
N ILE A 27 7.67 -0.80 -5.27
CA ILE A 27 7.65 -1.63 -4.07
C ILE A 27 6.34 -2.42 -4.06
N ASN A 28 6.41 -3.75 -4.01
CA ASN A 28 5.21 -4.57 -3.97
C ASN A 28 4.42 -4.34 -2.67
N GLY A 29 3.19 -3.85 -2.80
CA GLY A 29 2.30 -3.48 -1.70
C GLY A 29 1.63 -4.66 -0.98
N LYS A 30 1.79 -5.88 -1.48
CA LYS A 30 1.37 -7.14 -0.82
C LYS A 30 2.51 -7.83 -0.07
N SER A 31 3.74 -7.33 -0.18
CA SER A 31 4.90 -7.91 0.50
C SER A 31 5.35 -7.02 1.65
N ILE A 32 5.08 -7.46 2.88
CA ILE A 32 5.51 -6.77 4.10
C ILE A 32 7.02 -6.52 4.13
N MET A 33 7.81 -7.47 3.62
CA MET A 33 9.26 -7.34 3.51
C MET A 33 9.66 -6.22 2.55
N ASN A 34 8.98 -6.09 1.40
CA ASN A 34 9.28 -5.04 0.42
C ASN A 34 8.88 -3.66 0.94
N ILE A 35 7.73 -3.53 1.60
CA ILE A 35 7.31 -2.26 2.21
C ILE A 35 8.32 -1.82 3.27
N MET A 36 8.79 -2.72 4.13
CA MET A 36 9.83 -2.39 5.12
C MET A 36 11.14 -1.98 4.45
N ALA A 37 11.58 -2.69 3.40
CA ALA A 37 12.77 -2.35 2.63
C ALA A 37 12.65 -1.01 1.89
N GLY A 38 11.43 -0.59 1.55
CA GLY A 38 11.13 0.69 0.91
C GLY A 38 11.43 1.90 1.79
N CYS A 39 11.50 1.73 3.12
CA CYS A 39 11.84 2.78 4.09
C CYS A 39 11.04 4.08 3.90
N ILE A 40 9.76 3.95 3.52
CA ILE A 40 8.82 5.06 3.35
C ILE A 40 8.54 5.66 4.72
N LYS A 41 8.82 6.96 4.87
CA LYS A 41 8.64 7.69 6.15
C LYS A 41 7.31 8.44 6.13
N CYS A 42 6.76 8.71 7.32
CA CYS A 42 5.64 9.64 7.45
C CYS A 42 5.99 10.99 6.80
N GLY A 43 5.02 11.58 6.08
CA GLY A 43 5.21 12.80 5.30
C GLY A 43 5.86 12.59 3.93
N SER A 44 6.17 11.35 3.54
CA SER A 44 6.63 11.05 2.17
C SER A 44 5.46 11.06 1.20
N GLU A 45 5.67 11.66 0.03
CA GLU A 45 4.75 11.48 -1.10
C GLU A 45 5.04 10.15 -1.79
N ILE A 46 4.00 9.38 -2.06
CA ILE A 46 4.05 8.09 -2.74
C ILE A 46 3.00 8.06 -3.85
N THR A 47 3.23 7.23 -4.86
CA THR A 47 2.20 6.87 -5.84
C THR A 47 1.77 5.43 -5.58
N VAL A 48 0.47 5.17 -5.57
CA VAL A 48 -0.08 3.82 -5.47
C VAL A 48 -0.66 3.44 -6.82
N GLU A 49 -0.19 2.33 -7.37
CA GLU A 49 -0.61 1.81 -8.66
C GLU A 49 -1.25 0.43 -8.45
N CYS A 50 -2.47 0.27 -8.93
CA CYS A 50 -3.22 -0.99 -8.86
C CYS A 50 -3.44 -1.50 -10.29
N SER A 51 -3.38 -2.82 -10.49
CA SER A 51 -3.61 -3.42 -11.80
C SER A 51 -4.28 -4.80 -11.67
N GLY A 52 -5.42 -4.98 -12.33
CA GLY A 52 -6.15 -6.25 -12.34
C GLY A 52 -7.67 -6.13 -12.27
N ALA A 53 -8.35 -7.25 -12.03
CA ALA A 53 -9.80 -7.37 -12.15
C ALA A 53 -10.58 -6.55 -11.10
N ASP A 54 -9.99 -6.34 -9.93
CA ASP A 54 -10.55 -5.58 -8.80
C ASP A 54 -9.71 -4.33 -8.47
N GLU A 55 -8.97 -3.80 -9.44
CA GLU A 55 -8.01 -2.70 -9.25
C GLU A 55 -8.63 -1.43 -8.68
N ASN A 56 -9.85 -1.09 -9.13
CA ASN A 56 -10.56 0.12 -8.68
C ASN A 56 -11.00 0.00 -7.21
N GLU A 57 -11.48 -1.18 -6.82
CA GLU A 57 -11.89 -1.46 -5.43
C GLU A 57 -10.68 -1.51 -4.50
N MET A 58 -9.60 -2.15 -4.96
CA MET A 58 -8.33 -2.21 -4.23
C MET A 58 -7.71 -0.82 -4.06
N LEU A 59 -7.69 0.00 -5.11
CA LEU A 59 -7.16 1.36 -5.07
C LEU A 59 -7.95 2.23 -4.09
N LYS A 60 -9.29 2.18 -4.16
CA LYS A 60 -10.16 2.88 -3.20
C LYS A 60 -9.87 2.42 -1.77
N LYS A 61 -9.69 1.12 -1.55
CA LYS A 61 -9.38 0.61 -0.21
C LYS A 61 -8.01 1.06 0.29
N ALA A 62 -7.01 1.09 -0.60
CA ALA A 62 -5.68 1.59 -0.29
C ALA A 62 -5.72 3.08 0.11
N GLU A 63 -6.45 3.90 -0.64
CA GLU A 63 -6.66 5.32 -0.35
C GLU A 63 -7.34 5.52 1.01
N GLU A 64 -8.42 4.79 1.30
CA GLU A 64 -9.12 4.84 2.59
C GLU A 64 -8.17 4.52 3.78
N LEU A 65 -7.33 3.49 3.65
CA LEU A 65 -6.39 3.11 4.71
C LEU A 65 -5.30 4.17 4.94
N ILE A 66 -4.76 4.74 3.86
CA ILE A 66 -3.72 5.76 3.94
C ILE A 66 -4.27 7.05 4.54
N THR A 67 -5.44 7.49 4.07
CA THR A 67 -6.08 8.74 4.52
C THR A 67 -6.63 8.66 5.94
N SER A 68 -7.08 7.48 6.38
CA SER A 68 -7.49 7.23 7.76
C SER A 68 -6.32 7.04 8.73
N GLY A 69 -5.07 7.19 8.28
CA GLY A 69 -3.89 6.98 9.11
C GLY A 69 -3.77 5.54 9.62
N PHE A 70 -4.27 4.57 8.86
CA PHE A 70 -4.32 3.14 9.22
C PHE A 70 -5.08 2.84 10.52
N GLY A 71 -5.97 3.75 10.94
CA GLY A 71 -6.70 3.65 12.20
C GLY A 71 -5.84 3.85 13.44
N GLU A 72 -4.70 4.54 13.31
CA GLU A 72 -3.86 4.97 14.44
C GLU A 72 -4.26 6.40 14.87
N GLU A 73 -4.58 6.57 16.16
CA GLU A 73 -4.70 7.87 16.87
C GLU A 73 -3.34 8.34 17.41
#